data_AF-A0A1K0GC93-F1
#
_entry.id   AF-A0A1K0GC93-F1
#
_cell.length_a   1.000
_cell.length_b   1.000
_cell.length_c   1.000
_cell.angle_alpha   90.00
_cell.angle_beta   90.00
_cell.angle_gamma   90.00
#
_symmetry.space_group_name_H-M   'P 1'
#
loop_
_entity.id
_entity.type
_entity.pdbx_description
1 polymer ?
#
loop_
_entity_poly.entity_id
_entity_poly.type
_entity_poly.pdbx_seq_one_letter_code
_entity_poly.pdbx_strand_id
1 'polypeptide(L)'
;MSVLDRLANLIHARGDAAAAAQGLTVTRLPGGRRRIGHPDLPALLEARRRHALTHGPDRADRALMDPATRAALNTTRNRTARPDFPDRRTRRVA
;
A
#
# COMPACT_ATOMS: atom_id res chain seq x y z
N MET A 1 9.36 28.97 -6.79
CA MET A 1 8.88 28.43 -5.49
C MET A 1 7.87 29.39 -4.90
N SER A 2 6.62 28.97 -4.69
CA SER A 2 5.55 29.88 -4.25
C SER A 2 5.65 30.23 -2.75
N VAL A 3 4.93 31.27 -2.31
CA VAL A 3 4.81 31.62 -0.88
C VAL A 3 4.11 30.50 -0.10
N LEU A 4 3.11 29.85 -0.71
CA LEU A 4 2.40 28.70 -0.13
C LEU A 4 3.34 27.51 0.10
N ASP A 5 4.23 27.22 -0.85
CA ASP A 5 5.22 26.14 -0.69
C ASP A 5 6.20 26.46 0.45
N ARG A 6 6.57 27.73 0.62
CA ARG A 6 7.44 28.17 1.73
C ARG A 6 6.76 28.02 3.10
N LEU A 7 5.49 28.40 3.22
CA LEU A 7 4.72 28.21 4.44
C LEU A 7 4.52 26.72 4.76
N ALA A 8 4.18 25.91 3.76
CA ALA A 8 4.05 24.47 3.91
C ALA A 8 5.37 23.83 4.37
N ASN A 9 6.51 24.26 3.82
CA ASN A 9 7.83 23.79 4.25
C ASN A 9 8.11 24.10 5.72
N LEU A 10 7.78 25.31 6.19
CA LEU A 10 7.98 25.68 7.59
C LEU A 10 7.11 24.84 8.53
N ILE A 11 5.83 24.64 8.18
CA ILE A 11 4.89 23.85 8.99
C ILE A 11 5.34 22.39 9.05
N HIS A 12 5.89 21.87 7.95
CA HIS A 12 6.17 20.45 7.81
C HIS A 12 7.58 20.05 8.24
N ALA A 13 8.57 20.96 8.20
CA ALA A 13 9.99 20.68 8.44
C ALA A 13 10.27 19.73 9.62
N ARG A 14 9.65 20.00 10.78
CA ARG A 14 9.81 19.14 11.97
C ARG A 14 9.26 17.74 11.77
N GLY A 15 8.11 17.61 11.12
CA GLY A 15 7.48 16.33 10.82
C GLY A 15 8.24 15.53 9.77
N ASP A 16 8.81 16.17 8.75
CA ASP A 16 9.64 15.49 7.75
C ASP A 16 10.95 14.99 8.37
N ALA A 17 11.58 15.77 9.25
CA ALA A 17 12.78 15.34 9.98
C ALA A 17 12.50 14.12 10.88
N ALA A 18 11.37 14.12 11.59
CA ALA A 18 10.94 12.99 12.41
C ALA A 18 10.63 11.75 11.55
N ALA A 19 9.98 11.92 10.40
CA ALA A 19 9.69 10.83 9.48
C ALA A 19 10.98 10.21 8.90
N ALA A 20 11.93 11.05 8.48
CA ALA A 20 13.23 10.60 7.99
C ALA A 20 14.02 9.85 9.07
N ALA A 21 13.98 10.31 10.33
CA ALA A 21 14.61 9.62 11.47
C ALA A 21 13.99 8.24 11.74
N GLN A 22 12.74 8.02 11.34
CA GLN A 22 12.04 6.73 11.42
C GLN A 22 12.26 5.86 10.16
N GLY A 23 13.15 6.27 9.25
CA GLY A 23 13.41 5.55 8.00
C GLY A 23 12.31 5.70 6.94
N LEU A 24 11.38 6.65 7.13
CA LEU A 24 10.31 6.89 6.18
C LEU A 24 10.78 7.77 5.02
N THR A 25 10.29 7.48 3.83
CA THR A 25 10.50 8.30 2.65
C THR A 25 9.48 9.43 2.60
N VAL A 26 9.95 10.63 2.32
CA VAL A 26 9.14 11.83 2.21
C VAL A 26 9.22 12.35 0.78
N THR A 27 8.09 12.42 0.09
CA THR A 27 7.97 13.04 -1.24
C THR A 27 7.13 14.30 -1.16
N ARG A 28 7.69 15.43 -1.60
CA ARG A 28 6.95 16.69 -1.73
C ARG A 28 6.07 16.63 -2.99
N LEU A 29 4.83 17.10 -2.86
CA LEU A 29 3.85 17.17 -3.94
C LEU A 29 3.45 18.63 -4.19
N PRO A 30 2.94 18.98 -5.38
CA PRO A 30 2.44 20.32 -5.66
C PRO A 30 1.36 20.77 -4.68
N GLY A 31 1.31 22.08 -4.42
CA GLY A 31 0.32 22.70 -3.53
C GLY A 31 0.56 22.43 -2.05
N GLY A 32 1.83 22.32 -1.63
CA GLY A 32 2.20 22.10 -0.23
C GLY A 32 1.84 20.72 0.33
N ARG A 33 1.40 19.78 -0.52
CA ARG A 33 1.08 18.42 -0.09
C ARG A 33 2.35 17.60 0.10
N ARG A 34 2.27 16.57 0.94
CA ARG A 34 3.37 15.60 1.13
C ARG A 34 2.83 14.18 1.07
N ARG A 35 3.66 13.28 0.58
CA ARG A 35 3.47 11.84 0.69
C ARG A 35 4.56 11.29 1.60
N ILE A 36 4.16 10.52 2.61
CA ILE A 36 5.08 9.79 3.47
C ILE A 36 4.87 8.31 3.20
N GLY A 37 5.96 7.58 2.97
CA GLY A 37 5.94 6.15 2.72
C GLY A 37 7.07 5.45 3.46
N HIS A 38 7.11 4.13 3.37
CA HIS A 38 8.26 3.33 3.79
C HIS A 38 8.81 2.62 2.54
N PRO A 39 10.14 2.54 2.34
CA PRO A 39 10.71 1.93 1.13
C PRO A 39 10.20 0.50 0.92
N ASP A 40 10.12 -0.27 2.00
CA ASP A 40 9.65 -1.67 1.96
C ASP A 40 8.14 -1.83 2.07
N LEU A 41 7.36 -0.75 2.12
CA LEU A 41 5.90 -0.83 2.30
C LEU A 41 5.23 -1.74 1.25
N PRO A 42 5.55 -1.66 -0.06
CA PRO A 42 4.95 -2.54 -1.05
C PRO A 42 5.27 -4.02 -0.80
N ALA A 43 6.52 -4.33 -0.44
CA ALA A 43 6.96 -5.69 -0.15
C ALA A 43 6.28 -6.25 1.11
N LEU A 44 6.16 -5.43 2.16
CA LEU A 44 5.47 -5.77 3.41
C LEU A 44 3.97 -6.03 3.18
N LEU A 45 3.30 -5.18 2.40
CA LEU A 45 1.89 -5.36 2.05
C LEU A 45 1.68 -6.63 1.23
N GLU A 46 2.57 -6.93 0.28
CA GLU A 46 2.50 -8.15 -0.52
C GLU A 46 2.77 -9.41 0.33
N ALA A 47 3.72 -9.35 1.27
CA ALA A 47 3.95 -10.43 2.23
C ALA A 47 2.72 -10.68 3.09
N ARG A 48 2.07 -9.62 3.61
CA ARG A 48 0.80 -9.76 4.36
C ARG A 48 -0.30 -10.32 3.48
N ARG A 49 -0.44 -9.87 2.23
CA ARG A 49 -1.44 -10.37 1.28
C ARG A 49 -1.28 -11.88 1.07
N ARG A 50 -0.05 -12.35 0.81
CA ARG A 50 0.26 -13.78 0.67
C ARG A 50 -0.04 -14.56 1.94
N HIS A 51 0.37 -14.04 3.09
CA HIS A 51 0.06 -14.66 4.38
C HIS A 51 -1.45 -14.79 4.60
N ALA A 52 -2.23 -13.75 4.32
CA ALA A 52 -3.69 -13.76 4.46
C ALA A 52 -4.38 -14.74 3.50
N LEU A 53 -3.82 -14.94 2.30
CA LEU A 53 -4.33 -15.95 1.37
C LEU A 53 -4.09 -17.37 1.86
N THR A 54 -2.91 -17.65 2.42
CA THR A 54 -2.54 -18.99 2.91
C THR A 54 -3.17 -19.31 4.26
N HIS A 55 -3.07 -18.41 5.24
CA HIS A 55 -3.42 -18.65 6.64
C HIS A 55 -4.71 -17.94 7.07
N GLY A 56 -5.27 -17.08 6.22
CA GLY A 56 -6.37 -16.19 6.59
C GLY A 56 -5.89 -14.87 7.20
N PRO A 57 -6.75 -13.84 7.23
CA PRO A 57 -6.40 -12.53 7.77
C PRO A 57 -6.27 -12.57 9.30
N ASP A 58 -5.22 -11.92 9.81
CA ASP A 58 -4.98 -11.81 11.25
C ASP A 58 -5.96 -10.82 11.92
N ARG A 59 -5.80 -10.56 13.22
CA ARG A 59 -6.68 -9.63 13.96
C ARG A 59 -6.53 -8.18 13.48
N ALA A 60 -5.32 -7.76 13.14
CA ALA A 60 -5.06 -6.42 12.66
C ALA A 60 -5.63 -6.23 11.25
N ASP A 61 -5.43 -7.20 10.37
CA ASP A 61 -6.00 -7.23 9.02
C ASP A 61 -7.54 -7.16 9.07
N ARG A 62 -8.17 -7.90 9.98
CA ARG A 62 -9.63 -7.85 10.17
C ARG A 62 -10.15 -6.52 10.72
N ALA A 63 -9.36 -5.83 11.53
CA ALA A 63 -9.73 -4.54 12.09
C ALA A 63 -9.53 -3.39 11.09
N LEU A 64 -8.50 -3.48 10.24
CA LEU A 64 -8.04 -2.37 9.40
C LEU A 64 -8.42 -2.51 7.92
N MET A 65 -8.66 -3.72 7.41
CA MET A 65 -9.09 -3.90 6.02
C MET A 65 -10.54 -3.46 5.84
N ASP A 66 -10.75 -2.65 4.81
CA ASP A 66 -12.08 -2.30 4.36
C ASP A 66 -12.83 -3.54 3.81
N PRO A 67 -14.17 -3.51 3.81
CA PRO A 67 -14.98 -4.63 3.34
C PRO A 67 -14.71 -5.05 1.89
N ALA A 68 -14.39 -4.11 0.99
CA ALA A 68 -14.13 -4.41 -0.42
C ALA A 68 -12.79 -5.13 -0.59
N THR A 69 -11.75 -4.69 0.11
CA THR A 69 -10.46 -5.41 0.16
C THR A 69 -10.62 -6.83 0.68
N ARG A 70 -11.43 -7.03 1.72
CA ARG A 70 -11.72 -8.36 2.26
C ARG A 70 -12.44 -9.25 1.24
N ALA A 71 -13.43 -8.71 0.53
CA ALA A 71 -14.14 -9.43 -0.53
C ALA A 71 -13.20 -9.82 -1.70
N ALA A 72 -12.31 -8.92 -2.09
CA ALA A 72 -11.30 -9.18 -3.13
C ALA A 72 -10.31 -10.28 -2.71
N LEU A 73 -9.87 -10.27 -1.45
CA LEU A 73 -9.01 -11.32 -0.89
C LEU A 73 -9.70 -12.69 -0.88
N ASN A 74 -10.95 -12.77 -0.42
CA ASN A 74 -11.73 -14.00 -0.42
C ASN A 74 -11.94 -14.53 -1.84
N THR A 75 -12.26 -13.65 -2.79
CA THR A 75 -12.37 -14.00 -4.22
C THR A 75 -11.07 -14.58 -4.75
N THR A 76 -9.94 -13.96 -4.40
CA THR A 76 -8.61 -14.43 -4.79
C THR A 76 -8.32 -15.80 -4.18
N ARG A 77 -8.54 -15.99 -2.87
CA ARG A 77 -8.36 -17.27 -2.18
C ARG A 77 -9.17 -18.39 -2.83
N ASN A 78 -10.44 -18.13 -3.13
CA ASN A 78 -11.33 -19.10 -3.79
C ASN A 78 -10.87 -19.45 -5.21
N ARG A 79 -10.32 -18.47 -5.94
CA ARG A 79 -9.73 -18.71 -7.27
C ARG A 79 -8.47 -19.57 -7.16
N THR A 80 -7.58 -19.26 -6.23
CA THR A 80 -6.31 -20.00 -6.05
C THR A 80 -6.53 -21.41 -5.53
N ALA A 81 -7.61 -21.66 -4.77
CA ALA A 81 -7.98 -22.99 -4.29
C ALA A 81 -8.66 -23.87 -5.35
N ARG A 82 -9.12 -23.30 -6.48
CA ARG A 82 -9.68 -24.07 -7.59
C ARG A 82 -8.59 -24.37 -8.63
N PRO A 83 -8.30 -25.65 -8.94
CA PRO A 83 -7.25 -26.02 -9.88
C PRO A 83 -7.49 -25.59 -11.33
N ASP A 84 -8.72 -25.22 -11.71
CA ASP A 84 -9.13 -25.08 -13.12
C ASP A 84 -9.31 -23.63 -13.63
N PHE A 85 -8.66 -22.62 -13.04
CA PHE A 85 -8.74 -21.27 -13.60
C PHE A 85 -7.59 -21.01 -14.59
N PRO A 86 -7.85 -20.99 -15.91
CA PRO A 86 -6.81 -20.65 -16.88
C PRO A 86 -6.41 -19.19 -16.69
N ASP A 87 -5.10 -18.95 -16.62
CA ASP A 87 -4.52 -17.62 -16.61
C ASP A 87 -4.90 -16.90 -17.90
N ARG A 88 -5.78 -15.90 -17.82
CA ARG A 88 -6.25 -15.13 -18.99
C ARG A 88 -5.14 -14.28 -19.64
N ARG A 89 -3.91 -14.32 -19.14
CA ARG A 89 -2.77 -13.58 -19.72
C ARG A 89 -2.15 -14.23 -20.95
N THR A 90 -2.48 -15.47 -21.30
CA THR A 90 -1.88 -16.17 -22.45
C THR A 90 -2.63 -16.00 -23.78
N ARG A 91 -3.72 -15.22 -23.86
CA ARG A 91 -4.57 -15.13 -25.08
C ARG A 91 -4.34 -13.89 -25.96
N ARG A 92 -3.23 -13.15 -25.81
CA ARG A 92 -2.90 -12.01 -26.69
C ARG A 92 -1.45 -12.06 -27.17
N VAL A 93 -1.08 -13.11 -27.90
CA VAL A 93 -0.12 -13.02 -29.01
C VAL A 93 -0.46 -14.16 -29.97
N ALA A 94 -1.18 -13.84 -31.05
CA ALA A 94 -1.26 -14.62 -32.28
C ALA A 94 -1.55 -13.62 -33.40
#